data_AF-B3MM77-F1
#
_entry.id   AF-B3MM77-F1
#
_cell.length_a   1.000
_cell.length_b   1.000
_cell.length_c   1.000
_cell.angle_alpha   90.00
_cell.angle_beta   90.00
_cell.angle_gamma   90.00
#
_symmetry.space_group_name_H-M   'P 1'
#
loop_
_entity.id
_entity.type
_entity.pdbx_description
1 polymer ?
#
loop_
_entity_poly.entity_id
_entity_poly.type
_entity_poly.pdbx_seq_one_letter_code
_entity_poly.pdbx_strand_id
1 'polypeptide(L)'
;MDNIYHQDNVRAVSIAAVDEMTQFIRGIYYRAVPFICVTVFVWILLAAIGIELYHYLLVPFYVLLIFAFLTMVVLHCIPQTAICTPCNWILACFVVAMTTLGGAQSATGLGTLPLVLAVFGVTLIVLILNFSGAMCPQDFLPGGVFSTLLMIFLLIALIALGIVQLCTGNQKVLDAFISILFIMVIIAIPIQAQFNHGRLDAIELVPQQHLVVCALTVYLHTVMFFSCICYFIKVEEKKAATAPSTTSEYY
;
A
#
# COMPACT_ATOMS: atom_id res chain seq x y z
N MET A 1 -64.94 12.09 23.99
CA MET A 1 -64.48 12.97 22.91
C MET A 1 -63.40 12.20 22.16
N ASP A 2 -63.85 11.43 21.17
CA ASP A 2 -63.01 10.88 20.13
C ASP A 2 -62.53 12.03 19.24
N ASN A 3 -61.23 12.09 18.93
CA ASN A 3 -60.77 12.01 17.55
C ASN A 3 -59.27 12.30 17.40
N ILE A 4 -58.61 11.32 16.79
CA ILE A 4 -57.77 11.46 15.58
C ILE A 4 -56.55 12.36 15.73
N TYR A 5 -55.39 11.75 15.95
CA TYR A 5 -54.31 11.72 14.95
C TYR A 5 -53.34 10.57 15.32
N HIS A 6 -53.84 9.33 15.19
CA HIS A 6 -52.97 8.22 14.78
C HIS A 6 -52.56 8.52 13.34
N GLN A 7 -51.33 9.02 13.17
CA GLN A 7 -50.67 9.01 11.87
C GLN A 7 -49.51 8.00 11.93
N ASP A 8 -49.87 6.76 12.24
CA ASP A 8 -49.12 5.61 11.80
C ASP A 8 -49.28 5.48 10.27
N ASN A 9 -48.21 5.08 9.60
CA ASN A 9 -48.14 4.65 8.20
C ASN A 9 -47.97 5.73 7.13
N VAL A 10 -46.86 6.47 7.21
CA VAL A 10 -45.93 6.50 6.06
C VAL A 10 -44.50 6.39 6.61
N ARG A 11 -44.18 5.23 7.19
CA ARG A 11 -42.81 4.75 7.14
C ARG A 11 -42.59 4.42 5.67
N ALA A 12 -42.23 5.45 4.90
CA ALA A 12 -41.67 5.26 3.57
C ALA A 12 -40.61 4.19 3.80
N VAL A 13 -40.81 3.05 3.15
CA VAL A 13 -39.80 2.02 3.02
C VAL A 13 -38.66 2.74 2.32
N SER A 14 -37.75 3.35 3.10
CA SER A 14 -36.47 3.77 2.60
C SER A 14 -35.84 2.44 2.23
N ILE A 15 -35.90 2.15 0.93
CA ILE A 15 -35.04 1.19 0.25
C ILE A 15 -33.70 1.33 0.93
N ALA A 16 -33.32 0.32 1.72
CA ALA A 16 -32.23 0.37 2.70
C ALA A 16 -31.09 1.23 2.15
N ALA A 17 -31.05 2.50 2.57
CA ALA A 17 -30.06 3.44 2.09
C ALA A 17 -28.77 2.91 2.68
N VAL A 18 -27.99 2.20 1.86
CA VAL A 18 -26.68 1.69 2.27
C VAL A 18 -25.95 2.88 2.83
N ASP A 19 -25.61 2.81 4.11
CA ASP A 19 -24.91 3.84 4.86
C ASP A 19 -23.76 4.41 4.03
N GLU A 20 -23.66 5.75 3.95
CA GLU A 20 -22.74 6.44 3.04
C GLU A 20 -21.29 6.03 3.30
N MET A 21 -20.95 5.77 4.56
CA MET A 21 -19.65 5.25 4.97
C MET A 21 -19.40 3.85 4.41
N THR A 22 -20.39 2.94 4.50
CA THR A 22 -20.31 1.62 3.89
C THR A 22 -20.10 1.68 2.36
N GLN A 23 -20.77 2.60 1.67
CA GLN A 23 -20.57 2.81 0.24
C GLN A 23 -19.16 3.33 -0.08
N PHE A 24 -18.64 4.25 0.74
CA PHE A 24 -17.29 4.80 0.62
C PHE A 24 -16.23 3.70 0.80
N ILE A 25 -16.31 2.93 1.89
CA ILE A 25 -15.42 1.80 2.20
C ILE A 25 -15.42 0.80 1.04
N ARG A 26 -16.61 0.36 0.61
CA ARG A 26 -16.75 -0.56 -0.53
C ARG A 26 -16.13 0.03 -1.79
N GLY A 27 -16.32 1.33 -2.02
CA GLY A 27 -15.76 2.03 -3.15
C GLY A 27 -14.23 2.06 -3.17
N ILE A 28 -13.57 2.22 -2.02
CA ILE A 28 -12.11 2.17 -1.89
C ILE A 28 -11.61 0.79 -2.34
N TYR A 29 -12.13 -0.27 -1.72
CA TYR A 29 -11.67 -1.63 -1.98
C TYR A 29 -11.99 -2.09 -3.40
N TYR A 30 -13.17 -1.72 -3.93
CA TYR A 30 -13.57 -2.04 -5.30
C TYR A 30 -12.61 -1.45 -6.35
N ARG A 31 -11.97 -0.30 -6.06
CA ARG A 31 -10.97 0.32 -6.95
C ARG A 31 -9.55 -0.15 -6.66
N ALA A 32 -9.19 -0.40 -5.41
CA ALA A 32 -7.87 -0.87 -5.03
C ALA A 32 -7.58 -2.29 -5.53
N VAL A 33 -8.56 -3.20 -5.44
CA VAL A 33 -8.40 -4.61 -5.84
C VAL A 33 -7.99 -4.76 -7.31
N PRO A 34 -8.66 -4.13 -8.29
CA PRO A 34 -8.21 -4.17 -9.68
C PRO A 34 -6.77 -3.70 -9.89
N PHE A 35 -6.34 -2.61 -9.24
CA PHE A 35 -4.95 -2.16 -9.33
C PHE A 35 -3.98 -3.24 -8.84
N ILE A 36 -4.25 -3.83 -7.67
CA ILE A 36 -3.43 -4.91 -7.10
C ILE A 36 -3.43 -6.14 -8.04
N CYS A 37 -4.59 -6.56 -8.53
CA CYS A 37 -4.71 -7.72 -9.42
C CYS A 37 -3.93 -7.53 -10.72
N VAL A 38 -4.03 -6.36 -11.35
CA VAL A 38 -3.28 -6.04 -12.58
C VAL A 38 -1.77 -6.08 -12.31
N THR A 39 -1.33 -5.46 -11.22
CA THR A 39 0.10 -5.43 -10.84
C THR A 39 0.64 -6.83 -10.57
N VAL A 40 -0.07 -7.64 -9.76
CA VAL A 40 0.32 -9.02 -9.46
C VAL A 40 0.33 -9.87 -10.73
N PHE A 41 -0.67 -9.72 -11.60
CA PHE A 41 -0.73 -10.43 -12.88
C PHE A 41 0.49 -10.10 -13.76
N VAL A 42 0.86 -8.82 -13.88
CA VAL A 42 2.05 -8.40 -14.62
C VAL A 42 3.32 -9.01 -14.03
N TRP A 43 3.49 -9.02 -12.70
CA TRP A 43 4.66 -9.61 -12.06
C TRP A 43 4.76 -11.11 -12.29
N ILE A 44 3.66 -11.85 -12.12
CA ILE A 44 3.61 -13.29 -12.37
C ILE A 44 3.90 -13.59 -13.84
N LEU A 45 3.33 -12.81 -14.77
CA LEU A 45 3.55 -12.99 -16.20
C LEU A 45 5.02 -12.75 -16.58
N LEU A 46 5.63 -11.66 -16.09
CA LEU A 46 7.05 -11.37 -16.32
C LEU A 46 7.94 -12.47 -15.76
N ALA A 47 7.64 -12.96 -14.55
CA ALA A 47 8.39 -14.04 -13.92
C ALA A 47 8.21 -15.38 -14.67
N ALA A 48 7.01 -15.68 -15.18
CA ALA A 48 6.74 -16.90 -15.94
C ALA A 48 7.45 -16.93 -17.30
N ILE A 49 7.59 -15.77 -17.96
CA ILE A 49 8.31 -15.63 -19.23
C ILE A 49 9.83 -15.51 -18.99
N GLY A 50 10.27 -15.25 -17.76
CA GLY A 50 11.69 -15.07 -17.43
C GLY A 50 12.27 -13.76 -17.96
N ILE A 51 11.43 -12.73 -18.14
CA ILE A 51 11.89 -11.42 -18.64
C ILE A 51 12.49 -10.61 -17.51
N GLU A 52 13.78 -10.33 -17.61
CA GLU A 52 14.46 -9.40 -16.71
C GLU A 52 14.26 -7.96 -17.16
N LEU A 53 13.27 -7.30 -16.55
CA LEU A 53 12.83 -5.95 -16.94
C LEU A 53 13.96 -4.89 -16.87
N TYR A 54 15.01 -5.13 -16.08
CA TYR A 54 16.18 -4.22 -15.96
C TYR A 54 16.84 -3.94 -17.32
N HIS A 55 16.91 -4.95 -18.19
CA HIS A 55 17.57 -4.82 -19.50
C HIS A 55 16.77 -4.00 -20.52
N TYR A 56 15.47 -3.83 -20.28
CA TYR A 56 14.55 -3.14 -21.19
C TYR A 56 14.18 -1.73 -20.72
N LEU A 57 14.54 -1.36 -19.50
CA LEU A 57 14.26 -0.03 -18.95
C LEU A 57 15.28 0.99 -19.44
N LEU A 58 14.79 2.02 -20.13
CA LEU A 58 15.58 3.19 -20.55
C LEU A 58 16.06 4.04 -19.36
N VAL A 59 15.36 3.96 -18.23
CA VAL A 59 15.63 4.76 -17.03
C VAL A 59 15.91 3.85 -15.83
N PRO A 60 16.79 4.27 -14.90
CA PRO A 60 17.01 3.52 -13.68
C PRO A 60 15.73 3.38 -12.86
N PHE A 61 15.57 2.23 -12.21
CA PHE A 61 14.41 1.90 -11.38
C PHE A 61 14.04 2.98 -10.34
N TYR A 62 15.03 3.57 -9.67
CA TYR A 62 14.78 4.60 -8.65
C TYR A 62 14.07 5.84 -9.21
N VAL A 63 14.25 6.14 -10.51
CA VAL A 63 13.58 7.26 -11.18
C VAL A 63 12.07 7.02 -11.24
N LEU A 64 11.64 5.79 -11.52
CA LEU A 64 10.22 5.42 -11.53
C LEU A 64 9.57 5.62 -10.16
N LEU A 65 10.28 5.23 -9.09
CA LEU A 65 9.81 5.42 -7.72
C LEU A 65 9.71 6.90 -7.34
N ILE A 66 10.69 7.72 -7.74
CA ILE A 66 10.65 9.17 -7.51
C ILE A 66 9.44 9.79 -8.22
N PHE A 67 9.17 9.42 -9.47
CA PHE A 67 7.99 9.93 -10.19
C PHE A 67 6.68 9.49 -9.55
N ALA A 68 6.58 8.23 -9.11
CA ALA A 68 5.41 7.76 -8.37
C ALA A 68 5.21 8.55 -7.06
N PHE A 69 6.28 8.77 -6.30
CA PHE A 69 6.25 9.54 -5.05
C PHE A 69 5.82 11.00 -5.29
N LEU A 70 6.43 11.69 -6.26
CA LEU A 70 6.04 13.07 -6.60
C LEU A 70 4.58 13.16 -7.04
N THR A 71 4.10 12.19 -7.82
CA THR A 71 2.70 12.13 -8.24
C THR A 71 1.76 11.94 -7.04
N MET A 72 2.13 11.08 -6.09
CA MET A 72 1.37 10.92 -4.85
C MET A 72 1.35 12.17 -3.99
N VAL A 73 2.47 12.90 -3.90
CA VAL A 73 2.54 14.19 -3.21
C VAL A 73 1.60 15.20 -3.88
N VAL A 74 1.60 15.28 -5.22
CA VAL A 74 0.67 16.16 -5.96
C VAL A 74 -0.79 15.81 -5.67
N LEU A 75 -1.14 14.52 -5.70
CA LEU A 75 -2.50 14.04 -5.41
C LEU A 75 -2.94 14.33 -3.96
N HIS A 76 -2.03 14.28 -2.99
CA HIS A 76 -2.35 14.55 -1.59
C HIS A 76 -2.33 16.05 -1.23
N CYS A 77 -1.41 16.82 -1.80
CA CYS A 77 -1.19 18.21 -1.42
C CYS A 77 -2.03 19.21 -2.23
N ILE A 78 -2.49 18.84 -3.43
CA ILE A 78 -3.28 19.72 -4.31
C ILE A 78 -4.72 19.20 -4.39
N PRO A 79 -5.62 19.60 -3.48
CA PRO A 79 -7.00 19.09 -3.45
C PRO A 79 -7.79 19.39 -4.73
N GLN A 80 -7.40 20.44 -5.48
CA GLN A 80 -7.98 20.74 -6.79
C GLN A 80 -7.78 19.63 -7.83
N THR A 81 -6.69 18.85 -7.73
CA THR A 81 -6.46 17.71 -8.62
C THR A 81 -7.44 16.57 -8.36
N ALA A 82 -7.88 16.41 -7.10
CA ALA A 82 -8.88 15.41 -6.71
C ALA A 82 -10.29 15.74 -7.24
N ILE A 83 -10.59 17.02 -7.48
CA ILE A 83 -11.89 17.49 -7.98
C ILE A 83 -12.04 17.25 -9.50
N CYS A 84 -10.95 17.31 -10.27
CA CYS A 84 -10.98 17.02 -11.70
C CYS A 84 -10.91 15.50 -11.96
N THR A 85 -12.09 14.87 -12.05
CA THR A 85 -12.24 13.40 -12.15
C THR A 85 -11.35 12.72 -13.21
N PRO A 86 -11.22 13.19 -14.47
CA PRO A 86 -10.35 12.50 -15.43
C PRO A 86 -8.86 12.64 -15.08
N CYS A 87 -8.45 13.79 -14.55
CA CYS A 87 -7.06 14.05 -14.18
C CYS A 87 -6.61 13.11 -13.04
N ASN A 88 -7.45 12.93 -12.02
CA ASN A 88 -7.18 12.04 -10.90
C ASN A 88 -6.96 10.59 -11.35
N TRP A 89 -7.79 10.09 -12.27
CA TRP A 89 -7.63 8.73 -12.82
C TRP A 89 -6.36 8.57 -13.65
N ILE A 90 -5.98 9.57 -14.47
CA ILE A 90 -4.74 9.53 -15.23
C ILE A 90 -3.53 9.47 -14.28
N LEU A 91 -3.50 10.31 -13.25
CA LEU A 91 -2.45 10.32 -12.25
C LEU A 91 -2.40 9.01 -11.44
N ALA A 92 -3.55 8.44 -11.09
CA ALA A 92 -3.64 7.15 -10.42
C ALA A 92 -3.09 6.01 -11.30
N CYS A 93 -3.52 5.93 -12.56
CA CYS A 93 -2.99 4.96 -13.52
C CYS A 93 -1.48 5.13 -13.73
N PHE A 94 -0.99 6.38 -13.77
CA PHE A 94 0.44 6.67 -13.85
C PHE A 94 1.20 6.12 -12.64
N VAL A 95 0.71 6.36 -11.43
CA VAL A 95 1.30 5.80 -10.20
C VAL A 95 1.30 4.28 -10.23
N VAL A 96 0.18 3.65 -10.61
CA VAL A 96 0.07 2.19 -10.72
C VAL A 96 1.08 1.64 -11.73
N ALA A 97 1.20 2.26 -12.91
CA ALA A 97 2.16 1.83 -13.93
C ALA A 97 3.61 1.94 -13.43
N MET A 98 4.01 3.08 -12.88
CA MET A 98 5.37 3.31 -12.38
C MET A 98 5.75 2.34 -11.27
N THR A 99 4.83 2.11 -10.34
CA THR A 99 5.06 1.20 -9.19
C THR A 99 4.95 -0.26 -9.58
N THR A 100 4.16 -0.63 -10.58
CA THR A 100 4.13 -1.98 -11.15
C THR A 100 5.46 -2.31 -11.81
N LEU A 101 5.95 -1.45 -12.70
CA LEU A 101 7.27 -1.62 -13.31
C LEU A 101 8.38 -1.60 -12.26
N GLY A 102 8.22 -0.76 -11.25
CA GLY A 102 9.12 -0.68 -10.12
C GLY A 102 9.19 -1.97 -9.30
N GLY A 103 8.06 -2.45 -8.78
CA GLY A 103 8.02 -3.67 -7.97
C GLY A 103 8.37 -4.93 -8.76
N ALA A 104 8.24 -4.92 -10.09
CA ALA A 104 8.72 -6.00 -10.94
C ALA A 104 10.23 -6.21 -10.77
N GLN A 105 11.01 -5.13 -10.60
CA GLN A 105 12.44 -5.21 -10.30
C GLN A 105 12.73 -5.88 -8.96
N SER A 106 11.89 -5.60 -7.95
CA SER A 106 11.97 -6.26 -6.65
C SER A 106 11.68 -7.76 -6.77
N ALA A 107 10.80 -8.17 -7.69
CA ALA A 107 10.50 -9.57 -7.99
C ALA A 107 11.55 -10.28 -8.87
N THR A 108 12.32 -9.54 -9.71
CA THR A 108 13.31 -10.13 -10.63
C THR A 108 14.31 -11.03 -9.91
N GLY A 109 14.61 -12.20 -10.46
CA GLY A 109 15.56 -13.14 -9.88
C GLY A 109 15.00 -14.02 -8.76
N LEU A 110 13.78 -13.78 -8.29
CA LEU A 110 13.04 -14.79 -7.51
C LEU A 110 12.44 -15.82 -8.47
N GLY A 111 12.53 -17.10 -8.12
CA GLY A 111 11.80 -18.14 -8.84
C GLY A 111 10.28 -17.94 -8.78
N THR A 112 9.55 -18.53 -9.73
CA THR A 112 8.08 -18.39 -9.79
C THR A 112 7.39 -18.89 -8.51
N LEU A 113 7.90 -19.96 -7.89
CA LEU A 113 7.32 -20.50 -6.65
C LEU A 113 7.51 -19.56 -5.44
N PRO A 114 8.72 -19.10 -5.08
CA PRO A 114 8.92 -18.07 -4.06
C PRO A 114 8.07 -16.82 -4.30
N LEU A 115 7.95 -16.39 -5.55
CA LEU A 115 7.13 -15.24 -5.92
C LEU A 115 5.65 -15.44 -5.58
N VAL A 116 5.06 -16.56 -6.00
CA VAL A 116 3.65 -16.87 -5.72
C VAL A 116 3.40 -17.01 -4.21
N LEU A 117 4.31 -17.65 -3.48
CA LEU A 117 4.23 -17.75 -2.02
C LEU A 117 4.33 -16.38 -1.34
N ALA A 118 5.22 -15.50 -1.82
CA ALA A 118 5.34 -14.14 -1.32
C ALA A 118 4.06 -13.32 -1.58
N VAL A 119 3.46 -13.43 -2.77
CA VAL A 119 2.18 -12.79 -3.09
C VAL A 119 1.09 -13.26 -2.13
N PHE A 120 0.97 -14.57 -1.90
CA PHE A 120 -0.03 -15.12 -0.99
C PHE A 120 0.19 -14.67 0.45
N GLY A 121 1.43 -14.74 0.95
CA GLY A 121 1.79 -14.31 2.31
C GLY A 121 1.55 -12.82 2.53
N VAL A 122 1.96 -11.97 1.58
CA VAL A 122 1.71 -10.53 1.62
C VAL A 122 0.22 -10.23 1.62
N THR A 123 -0.55 -10.87 0.75
CA THR A 123 -2.01 -10.69 0.68
C THR A 123 -2.66 -11.02 2.02
N LEU A 124 -2.29 -12.15 2.62
CA LEU A 124 -2.81 -12.58 3.92
C LEU A 124 -2.45 -11.58 5.03
N ILE A 125 -1.19 -11.16 5.12
CA ILE A 125 -0.72 -10.24 6.17
C ILE A 125 -1.38 -8.86 6.00
N VAL A 126 -1.42 -8.32 4.78
CA VAL A 126 -2.06 -7.03 4.50
C VAL A 126 -3.55 -7.09 4.85
N LEU A 127 -4.23 -8.20 4.55
CA LEU A 127 -5.63 -8.41 4.92
C LEU A 127 -5.81 -8.41 6.45
N ILE A 128 -4.97 -9.16 7.19
CA ILE A 128 -4.98 -9.19 8.66
C ILE A 128 -4.74 -7.80 9.25
N LEU A 129 -3.76 -7.05 8.73
CA LEU A 129 -3.45 -5.71 9.20
C LEU A 129 -4.59 -4.71 8.91
N ASN A 130 -5.23 -4.82 7.73
CA ASN A 130 -6.40 -4.00 7.39
C ASN A 130 -7.58 -4.32 8.32
N PHE A 131 -7.89 -5.60 8.54
CA PHE A 131 -8.97 -6.00 9.44
C PHE A 131 -8.69 -5.59 10.89
N SER A 132 -7.45 -5.78 11.35
CA SER A 132 -7.01 -5.33 12.68
C SER A 132 -7.21 -3.83 12.84
N GLY A 133 -6.80 -3.03 11.84
CA GLY A 133 -7.04 -1.59 11.84
C GLY A 133 -8.53 -1.23 11.88
N ALA A 134 -9.33 -1.87 11.03
CA ALA A 134 -10.77 -1.64 10.96
C ALA A 134 -11.51 -1.98 12.27
N MET A 135 -11.08 -3.04 12.98
CA MET A 135 -11.72 -3.53 14.21
C MET A 135 -11.11 -3.03 15.52
N CYS A 136 -9.93 -2.40 15.51
CA CYS A 136 -9.22 -2.03 16.75
C CYS A 136 -9.99 -1.00 17.60
N PRO A 137 -10.39 -1.27 18.86
CA PRO A 137 -11.13 -0.31 19.70
C PRO A 137 -10.44 1.06 19.81
N GLN A 138 -11.21 2.15 19.76
CA GLN A 138 -10.66 3.53 19.73
C GLN A 138 -9.80 3.85 20.97
N ASP A 139 -10.13 3.27 22.13
CA ASP A 139 -9.41 3.48 23.39
C ASP A 139 -7.94 3.00 23.36
N PHE A 140 -7.61 2.09 22.44
CA PHE A 140 -6.27 1.54 22.27
C PHE A 140 -5.49 2.24 21.16
N LEU A 141 -6.09 3.21 20.49
CA LEU A 141 -5.45 3.90 19.38
C LEU A 141 -4.57 5.04 19.88
N PRO A 142 -3.28 5.06 19.51
CA PRO A 142 -2.51 6.28 19.68
C PRO A 142 -3.25 7.40 18.95
N GLY A 143 -3.55 8.49 19.67
CA GLY A 143 -4.35 9.59 19.14
C GLY A 143 -3.84 10.02 17.76
N GLY A 144 -4.75 10.42 16.87
CA GLY A 144 -4.44 10.68 15.46
C GLY A 144 -3.24 11.60 15.24
N VAL A 145 -3.03 12.56 16.14
CA VAL A 145 -1.84 13.45 16.15
C VAL A 145 -0.54 12.66 16.34
N PHE A 146 -0.46 11.79 17.34
CA PHE A 146 0.75 11.00 17.62
C PHE A 146 1.08 10.06 16.46
N SER A 147 0.07 9.37 15.93
CA SER A 147 0.19 8.50 14.76
C SER A 147 0.69 9.27 13.54
N THR A 148 0.16 10.48 13.29
CA THR A 148 0.59 11.34 12.19
C THR A 148 2.03 11.82 12.38
N LEU A 149 2.41 12.26 13.58
CA LEU A 149 3.77 12.71 13.89
C LEU A 149 4.79 11.58 13.70
N LEU A 150 4.47 10.37 14.16
CA LEU A 150 5.31 9.19 13.95
C LEU A 150 5.50 8.90 12.46
N MET A 151 4.41 8.92 11.68
CA MET A 151 4.47 8.69 10.23
C MET A 151 5.28 9.76 9.50
N ILE A 152 5.16 11.04 9.88
CA ILE A 152 5.98 12.13 9.32
C ILE A 152 7.46 11.92 9.66
N PHE A 153 7.77 11.57 10.90
CA PHE A 153 9.16 11.31 11.32
C PHE A 153 9.78 10.15 10.53
N LEU A 154 9.06 9.02 10.40
CA LEU A 154 9.51 7.88 9.62
C LEU A 154 9.68 8.23 8.13
N LEU A 155 8.78 9.04 7.57
CA LEU A 155 8.90 9.50 6.19
C LEU A 155 10.14 10.37 5.98
N ILE A 156 10.42 11.31 6.87
CA ILE A 156 11.62 12.16 6.81
C ILE A 156 12.89 11.28 6.91
N ALA A 157 12.90 10.30 7.81
CA ALA A 157 14.00 9.36 7.94
C ALA A 157 14.21 8.55 6.65
N LEU A 158 13.13 8.07 6.02
CA LEU A 158 13.21 7.36 4.73
C LEU A 158 13.72 8.25 3.61
N ILE A 159 13.29 9.51 3.54
CA ILE A 159 13.80 10.46 2.54
C ILE A 159 15.31 10.66 2.72
N ALA A 160 15.76 10.91 3.96
CA ALA A 160 17.18 11.09 4.25
C ALA A 160 18.01 9.84 3.89
N LEU A 161 17.57 8.65 4.32
CA LEU A 161 18.23 7.39 3.98
C LEU A 161 18.19 7.10 2.48
N GLY A 162 17.09 7.43 1.81
CA GLY A 162 16.95 7.30 0.36
C GLY A 162 17.96 8.16 -0.38
N ILE A 163 18.14 9.42 0.01
CA ILE A 163 19.16 10.31 -0.56
C ILE A 163 20.57 9.75 -0.32
N VAL A 164 20.90 9.36 0.91
CA VAL A 164 22.21 8.78 1.25
C VAL A 164 22.45 7.49 0.46
N GLN A 165 21.45 6.64 0.31
CA GLN A 165 21.52 5.42 -0.48
C GLN A 165 21.80 5.72 -1.96
N LEU A 166 21.13 6.72 -2.54
CA LEU A 166 21.35 7.13 -3.93
C LEU A 166 22.76 7.71 -4.15
N CYS A 167 23.29 8.45 -3.17
CA CYS A 167 24.63 9.03 -3.25
C CYS A 167 25.76 8.00 -3.02
N THR A 168 25.56 7.04 -2.12
CA THR A 168 26.63 6.13 -1.68
C THR A 168 26.55 4.74 -2.31
N GLY A 169 25.37 4.29 -2.73
CA GLY A 169 25.14 2.92 -3.18
C GLY A 169 25.38 1.84 -2.12
N ASN A 170 25.51 2.21 -0.84
CA ASN A 170 25.96 1.29 0.21
C ASN A 170 24.87 0.32 0.64
N GLN A 171 25.11 -0.99 0.49
CA GLN A 171 24.12 -2.02 0.81
C GLN A 171 23.61 -1.96 2.26
N LYS A 172 24.43 -1.54 3.24
CA LYS A 172 23.98 -1.37 4.64
C LYS A 172 22.94 -0.27 4.80
N VAL A 173 23.05 0.80 4.01
CA VAL A 173 22.09 1.90 4.02
C VAL A 173 20.78 1.44 3.37
N LEU A 174 20.85 0.65 2.30
CA LEU A 174 19.68 0.02 1.71
C LEU A 174 18.96 -0.93 2.68
N ASP A 175 19.70 -1.78 3.40
CA ASP A 175 19.13 -2.67 4.42
C ASP A 175 18.36 -1.88 5.48
N ALA A 176 18.95 -0.77 5.97
CA ALA A 176 18.32 0.12 6.93
C ALA A 176 17.07 0.80 6.35
N PHE A 177 17.16 1.31 5.12
CA PHE A 177 16.03 1.93 4.41
C PHE A 177 14.85 0.97 4.26
N ILE A 178 15.09 -0.26 3.77
CA ILE A 178 14.03 -1.26 3.57
C ILE A 178 13.44 -1.73 4.91
N SER A 179 14.27 -1.85 5.95
CA SER A 179 13.80 -2.23 7.30
C SER A 179 12.88 -1.17 7.89
N ILE A 180 13.24 0.12 7.78
CA ILE A 180 12.40 1.22 8.25
C ILE A 180 11.12 1.31 7.41
N LEU A 181 11.22 1.13 6.08
CA LEU A 181 10.06 1.13 5.19
C LEU A 181 9.08 0.01 5.57
N PHE A 182 9.59 -1.19 5.86
CA PHE A 182 8.78 -2.31 6.30
C PHE A 182 8.03 -2.02 7.61
N ILE A 183 8.73 -1.50 8.62
CA ILE A 183 8.12 -1.11 9.91
C ILE A 183 7.07 -0.02 9.68
N MET A 184 7.41 1.01 8.90
CA MET A 184 6.49 2.09 8.56
C MET A 184 5.22 1.55 7.91
N VAL A 185 5.32 0.63 6.93
CA VAL A 185 4.15 0.08 6.23
C VAL A 185 3.29 -0.79 7.16
N ILE A 186 3.90 -1.59 8.05
CA ILE A 186 3.16 -2.36 9.07
C ILE A 186 2.30 -1.44 9.94
N ILE A 187 2.83 -0.27 10.31
CA ILE A 187 2.12 0.72 11.14
C ILE A 187 1.09 1.50 10.30
N ALA A 188 1.44 1.85 9.06
CA ALA A 188 0.61 2.65 8.17
C ALA A 188 -0.65 1.92 7.71
N ILE A 189 -0.61 0.60 7.49
CA ILE A 189 -1.77 -0.16 7.02
C ILE A 189 -2.94 -0.07 8.02
N PRO A 190 -2.78 -0.38 9.32
CA PRO A 190 -3.85 -0.23 10.30
C PRO A 190 -4.34 1.22 10.44
N ILE A 191 -3.44 2.21 10.45
CA ILE A 191 -3.81 3.63 10.54
C ILE A 191 -4.66 4.04 9.33
N GLN A 192 -4.25 3.65 8.13
CA GLN A 192 -5.02 3.92 6.91
C GLN A 192 -6.36 3.21 6.92
N ALA A 193 -6.43 1.98 7.45
CA ALA A 193 -7.69 1.26 7.58
C ALA A 193 -8.65 1.97 8.55
N GLN A 194 -8.15 2.51 9.67
CA GLN A 194 -8.94 3.32 10.60
C GLN A 194 -9.46 4.60 9.95
N PHE A 195 -8.60 5.27 9.17
CA PHE A 195 -8.97 6.46 8.42
C PHE A 195 -10.06 6.15 7.39
N ASN A 196 -9.89 5.07 6.61
CA ASN A 196 -10.85 4.65 5.60
C ASN A 196 -12.23 4.28 6.19
N HIS A 197 -12.27 3.84 7.44
CA HIS A 197 -13.51 3.49 8.15
C HIS A 197 -14.07 4.65 9.00
N GLY A 198 -13.51 5.87 8.88
CA GLY A 198 -14.00 7.05 9.58
C GLY A 198 -13.81 7.02 11.09
N ARG A 199 -12.84 6.24 11.59
CA ARG A 199 -12.64 6.01 13.04
C ARG A 199 -11.65 6.97 13.69
N LEU A 200 -11.10 7.90 12.92
CA LEU A 200 -10.28 8.99 13.41
C LEU A 200 -11.16 10.23 13.60
N ASP A 201 -11.44 10.58 14.86
CA ASP A 201 -12.39 11.63 15.29
C ASP A 201 -12.06 13.04 14.73
N ALA A 202 -10.92 13.22 14.07
CA ALA A 202 -10.49 14.50 13.51
C ALA A 202 -11.05 14.80 12.10
N ILE A 203 -11.72 13.85 11.41
CA ILE A 203 -12.10 14.01 10.00
C ILE A 203 -13.59 13.67 9.83
N GLU A 204 -14.43 14.69 10.02
CA GLU A 204 -15.88 14.58 10.22
C GLU A 204 -16.72 14.40 8.94
N LEU A 205 -16.13 14.53 7.75
CA LEU A 205 -16.75 14.12 6.49
C LEU A 205 -15.64 13.66 5.55
N VAL A 206 -15.74 12.44 4.99
CA VAL A 206 -14.81 11.98 3.96
C VAL A 206 -15.43 12.22 2.58
N PRO A 207 -15.00 13.25 1.82
CA PRO A 207 -15.57 13.53 0.51
C PRO A 207 -15.27 12.37 -0.45
N GLN A 208 -16.23 12.02 -1.32
CA GLN A 208 -16.02 11.06 -2.42
C GLN A 208 -14.77 11.38 -3.28
N GLN A 209 -14.31 12.63 -3.26
CA GLN A 209 -13.13 13.12 -3.96
C GLN A 209 -11.83 12.44 -3.50
N HIS A 210 -11.75 12.00 -2.24
CA HIS A 210 -10.57 11.32 -1.68
C HIS A 210 -10.54 9.82 -1.95
N LEU A 211 -11.61 9.27 -2.54
CA LEU A 211 -11.77 7.83 -2.69
C LEU A 211 -10.65 7.22 -3.53
N VAL A 212 -10.29 7.84 -4.66
CA VAL A 212 -9.20 7.34 -5.52
C VAL A 212 -7.86 7.39 -4.79
N VAL A 213 -7.59 8.46 -4.03
CA VAL A 213 -6.37 8.60 -3.24
C VAL A 213 -6.29 7.51 -2.18
N CYS A 214 -7.38 7.25 -1.45
CA CYS A 214 -7.44 6.19 -0.44
C CYS A 214 -7.24 4.80 -1.06
N ALA A 215 -7.85 4.54 -2.23
CA ALA A 215 -7.66 3.28 -2.96
C ALA A 215 -6.21 3.10 -3.41
N LEU A 216 -5.59 4.18 -3.89
CA LEU A 216 -4.20 4.18 -4.32
C LEU A 216 -3.24 3.97 -3.15
N THR A 217 -3.53 4.53 -1.97
CA THR A 217 -2.74 4.29 -0.75
C THR A 217 -2.82 2.83 -0.30
N VAL A 218 -3.99 2.19 -0.34
CA VAL A 218 -4.12 0.74 -0.06
C VAL A 218 -3.29 -0.10 -1.05
N TYR A 219 -3.37 0.24 -2.33
CA TYR A 219 -2.56 -0.38 -3.37
C TYR A 219 -1.05 -0.20 -3.10
N LEU A 220 -0.59 1.03 -2.83
CA LEU A 220 0.82 1.33 -2.58
C LEU A 220 1.34 0.63 -1.33
N HIS A 221 0.59 0.60 -0.24
CA HIS A 221 0.97 -0.16 0.96
C HIS A 221 1.20 -1.64 0.62
N THR A 222 0.33 -2.23 -0.20
CA THR A 222 0.46 -3.62 -0.65
C THR A 222 1.73 -3.83 -1.48
N VAL A 223 1.99 -2.95 -2.46
CA VAL A 223 3.17 -3.03 -3.34
C VAL A 223 4.47 -2.78 -2.57
N MET A 224 4.49 -1.80 -1.67
CA MET A 224 5.66 -1.52 -0.83
C MET A 224 5.95 -2.67 0.13
N PHE A 225 4.92 -3.20 0.80
CA PHE A 225 5.06 -4.36 1.68
C PHE A 225 5.60 -5.58 0.93
N PHE A 226 5.04 -5.85 -0.25
CA PHE A 226 5.53 -6.91 -1.13
C PHE A 226 7.01 -6.72 -1.49
N SER A 227 7.38 -5.50 -1.89
CA SER A 227 8.76 -5.17 -2.27
C SER A 227 9.74 -5.39 -1.11
N CYS A 228 9.35 -5.03 0.12
CA CYS A 228 10.12 -5.32 1.33
C CYS A 228 10.29 -6.83 1.55
N ILE A 229 9.23 -7.63 1.42
CA ILE A 229 9.30 -9.09 1.58
C ILE A 229 10.22 -9.71 0.52
N CYS A 230 10.09 -9.32 -0.75
CA CYS A 230 10.98 -9.79 -1.81
C CYS A 230 12.45 -9.44 -1.53
N TYR A 231 12.71 -8.23 -1.01
CA TYR A 231 14.05 -7.84 -0.61
C TYR A 231 14.60 -8.73 0.50
N PHE A 232 13.83 -8.97 1.56
CA PHE A 232 14.28 -9.83 2.67
C PHE A 232 14.53 -11.28 2.22
N ILE A 233 13.68 -11.84 1.34
CA ILE A 233 13.91 -13.17 0.76
C ILE A 233 15.27 -13.21 0.06
N LYS A 234 15.56 -12.24 -0.81
CA LYS A 234 16.84 -12.16 -1.53
C LYS A 234 18.04 -12.01 -0.59
N VAL A 235 17.91 -11.22 0.48
CA VAL A 235 18.95 -11.05 1.48
C VAL A 235 19.24 -12.38 2.19
N GLU A 236 18.21 -13.12 2.57
CA GLU A 236 18.35 -14.43 3.21
C GLU A 236 18.95 -15.49 2.26
N GLU A 237 18.52 -15.53 0.99
CA GLU A 237 19.11 -16.40 -0.03
C GLU A 237 20.61 -16.11 -0.24
N LYS A 238 20.98 -14.82 -0.31
CA LYS A 238 22.38 -14.40 -0.42
C LYS A 238 23.21 -14.84 0.79
N LYS A 239 22.66 -14.71 2.02
CA LYS A 239 23.33 -15.17 3.24
C LYS A 239 23.52 -16.68 3.24
N ALA A 240 22.49 -17.45 2.86
CA ALA A 240 22.54 -18.90 2.79
C ALA A 240 23.58 -19.39 1.77
N ALA A 241 23.70 -18.74 0.61
CA ALA A 241 24.70 -19.07 -0.40
C ALA A 241 26.16 -18.80 0.07
N THR A 242 26.35 -17.88 1.01
CA THR A 242 27.66 -17.55 1.58
C THR A 242 28.00 -18.29 2.87
N ALA A 243 27.07 -19.11 3.39
CA ALA A 243 27.34 -19.92 4.58
C ALA A 243 28.35 -21.03 4.25
N PRO A 244 29.41 -21.22 5.05
CA PRO A 244 30.36 -22.30 4.82
C PRO A 244 29.63 -23.65 4.92
N SER A 245 29.77 -24.49 3.89
CA SER A 245 29.28 -25.86 3.93
C SER A 245 30.01 -26.61 5.03
N THR A 246 29.35 -26.83 6.17
CA THR A 246 29.77 -27.81 7.17
C THR A 246 29.51 -29.21 6.60
N THR A 247 30.25 -29.58 5.56
CA THR A 247 30.50 -30.99 5.24
C THR A 247 31.37 -31.52 6.37
N SER A 248 30.73 -32.18 7.33
CA SER A 248 31.41 -33.10 8.22
C SER A 248 32.04 -34.18 7.35
N GLU A 249 33.37 -34.10 7.16
CA GLU A 249 34.19 -35.25 6.86
C GLU A 249 34.04 -36.22 8.04
N TYR A 250 33.08 -37.14 7.94
CA TYR A 250 33.13 -38.36 8.73
C TYR A 250 34.13 -39.29 8.03
N TYR A 251 35.23 -39.50 8.75
CA TYR A 251 36.24 -40.55 8.55
C TYR A 251 35.62 -41.94 8.39
#